data_AF-A0A953IKX5-F1
#
_entry.id   AF-A0A953IKX5-F1
#
_cell.length_a   1.000
_cell.length_b   1.000
_cell.length_c   1.000
_cell.angle_alpha   90.00
_cell.angle_beta   90.00
_cell.angle_gamma   90.00
#
_symmetry.space_group_name_H-M   'P 1'
#
loop_
_entity.id
_entity.type
_entity.pdbx_description
1 polymer ?
#
loop_
_entity_poly.entity_id
_entity_poly.type
_entity_poly.pdbx_seq_one_letter_code
_entity_poly.pdbx_strand_id
1 'polypeptide(L)'
;MQHAWTCSCCGKQHSTLLLDIACDAPDHWYQFPESEREHRAKRDNDVCIIDRKDIFVRGVIEIPIIGKDDRFRWGVWVSVSDESFDRIVELWDAPVIENEPPKPGLLCNDLSEYPPTLNL
;
A
#
# COMPACT_ATOMS: atom_id res chain seq x y z
N MET A 1 15.19 -7.01 -25.05
CA MET A 1 15.13 -7.88 -23.86
C MET A 1 13.69 -8.36 -23.74
N GLN A 2 13.45 -9.67 -23.70
CA GLN A 2 12.12 -10.20 -23.39
C GLN A 2 12.06 -10.35 -21.86
N HIS A 3 11.25 -9.50 -21.22
CA HIS A 3 10.99 -9.60 -19.79
C HIS A 3 9.74 -10.47 -19.62
N ALA A 4 9.81 -11.47 -18.74
CA ALA A 4 8.68 -12.32 -18.41
C ALA A 4 8.55 -12.45 -16.89
N TRP A 5 7.34 -12.34 -16.38
CA TRP A 5 7.02 -12.50 -14.97
C TRP A 5 5.62 -13.10 -14.79
N THR A 6 5.37 -13.71 -13.64
CA THR A 6 4.08 -14.32 -13.29
C THR A 6 3.44 -13.53 -12.17
N CYS A 7 2.19 -13.12 -12.36
CA CYS A 7 1.44 -12.38 -11.34
C CYS A 7 1.09 -13.30 -10.16
N SER A 8 1.48 -12.91 -8.94
CA SER A 8 1.11 -13.63 -7.72
C SER A 8 -0.40 -13.59 -7.44
N CYS A 9 -1.09 -12.55 -7.88
CA CYS A 9 -2.53 -12.38 -7.66
C CYS A 9 -3.39 -13.31 -8.52
N CYS A 10 -3.04 -13.49 -9.80
CA CYS A 10 -3.88 -14.22 -10.76
C CYS A 10 -3.19 -15.41 -11.46
N GLY A 11 -1.88 -15.61 -11.24
CA GLY A 11 -1.10 -16.69 -11.85
C GLY A 11 -0.80 -16.51 -13.34
N LYS A 12 -1.25 -15.42 -13.99
CA LYS A 12 -1.00 -15.17 -15.41
C LYS A 12 0.46 -14.77 -15.65
N GLN A 13 1.03 -15.28 -16.74
CA GLN A 13 2.35 -14.84 -17.22
C GLN A 13 2.21 -13.61 -18.12
N HIS A 14 3.06 -12.62 -17.88
CA HIS A 14 3.15 -11.38 -18.63
C HIS A 14 4.52 -11.28 -19.30
N SER A 15 4.54 -10.83 -20.55
CA SER A 15 5.77 -10.62 -21.33
C SER A 15 6.18 -9.13 -21.41
N THR A 16 5.85 -8.37 -20.37
CA THR A 16 6.10 -6.94 -20.25
C THR A 16 7.08 -6.66 -19.10
N LEU A 17 7.53 -5.42 -18.96
CA LEU A 17 8.18 -4.98 -17.73
C LEU A 17 7.18 -5.05 -16.57
N LEU A 18 7.68 -5.43 -15.39
CA LEU A 18 6.93 -5.33 -14.14
C LEU A 18 7.00 -3.88 -13.66
N LEU A 19 5.88 -3.17 -13.74
CA LEU A 19 5.79 -1.74 -13.40
C LEU A 19 4.83 -1.47 -12.23
N ASP A 20 4.26 -2.52 -11.63
CA ASP A 20 3.29 -2.40 -10.54
C ASP A 20 3.55 -3.54 -9.55
N ILE A 21 4.02 -3.18 -8.35
CA ILE A 21 4.36 -4.11 -7.28
C ILE A 21 3.69 -3.63 -6.01
N ALA A 22 3.02 -4.51 -5.28
CA ALA A 22 2.33 -4.16 -4.06
C ALA A 22 2.74 -5.03 -2.87
N CYS A 23 2.84 -4.42 -1.70
CA CYS A 23 2.97 -5.10 -0.42
C CYS A 23 1.60 -5.62 0.03
N ASP A 24 1.54 -6.90 0.42
CA ASP A 24 0.29 -7.54 0.84
C ASP A 24 -0.26 -7.01 2.18
N ALA A 25 0.57 -6.40 3.01
CA ALA A 25 0.23 -5.88 4.33
C ALA A 25 1.24 -4.80 4.77
N PRO A 26 0.94 -3.97 5.78
CA PRO A 26 1.97 -3.17 6.46
C PRO A 26 2.97 -4.10 7.17
N ASP A 27 4.23 -3.70 7.30
CA ASP A 27 5.26 -4.51 7.97
C ASP A 27 4.91 -4.83 9.43
N HIS A 28 4.16 -3.92 10.06
CA HIS A 28 3.60 -4.09 11.41
C HIS A 28 2.75 -5.37 11.54
N TRP A 29 2.06 -5.80 10.49
CA TRP A 29 1.28 -7.05 10.48
C TRP A 29 2.18 -8.28 10.63
N TYR A 30 3.37 -8.24 10.05
CA TYR A 30 4.33 -9.36 10.07
C TYR A 30 5.13 -9.46 11.37
N GLN A 31 5.02 -8.48 12.27
CA GLN A 31 5.68 -8.50 13.58
C GLN A 31 5.09 -9.55 14.55
N PHE A 32 3.90 -10.07 14.24
CA PHE A 32 3.24 -11.10 15.05
C PHE A 32 3.27 -12.48 14.36
N PRO A 33 3.30 -13.58 15.15
CA PRO A 33 3.12 -14.93 14.63
C PRO A 33 1.80 -15.07 13.88
N GLU A 34 1.78 -15.89 12.83
CA GLU A 34 0.58 -16.09 12.00
C GLU A 34 -0.66 -16.47 12.81
N SER A 35 -0.48 -17.34 13.81
CA SER A 35 -1.54 -17.76 14.73
C SER A 35 -2.19 -16.64 15.55
N GLU A 36 -1.52 -15.49 15.69
CA GLU A 36 -2.04 -14.35 16.47
C GLU A 36 -2.68 -13.27 15.58
N ARG A 37 -2.39 -13.27 14.28
CA ARG A 37 -2.75 -12.15 13.38
C ARG A 37 -4.24 -11.92 13.30
N GLU A 38 -5.05 -12.97 13.12
CA GLU A 38 -6.51 -12.85 13.03
C GLU A 38 -7.16 -12.40 14.35
N HIS A 39 -6.51 -12.67 15.49
CA HIS A 39 -6.99 -12.23 16.80
C HIS A 39 -6.63 -10.79 17.10
N ARG A 40 -5.45 -10.35 16.66
CA ARG A 40 -4.92 -9.02 16.92
C ARG A 40 -5.32 -8.00 15.87
N ALA A 41 -5.54 -8.43 14.64
CA ALA A 41 -5.67 -7.50 13.53
C ALA A 41 -6.76 -7.94 12.54
N LYS A 42 -7.42 -6.93 11.97
CA LYS A 42 -8.41 -7.09 10.90
C LYS A 42 -7.84 -6.45 9.65
N ARG A 43 -7.71 -7.23 8.57
CA ARG A 43 -7.12 -6.78 7.32
C ARG A 43 -7.99 -7.20 6.15
N ASP A 44 -8.31 -6.27 5.27
CA ASP A 44 -8.82 -6.53 3.93
C ASP A 44 -7.81 -6.06 2.86
N ASN A 45 -8.25 -5.77 1.64
CA ASN A 45 -7.35 -5.39 0.55
C ASN A 45 -6.77 -3.99 0.67
N ASP A 46 -7.42 -3.12 1.45
CA ASP A 46 -7.13 -1.69 1.48
C ASP A 46 -7.01 -1.11 2.89
N VAL A 47 -7.53 -1.80 3.92
CA VAL A 47 -7.50 -1.38 5.32
C VAL A 47 -6.95 -2.50 6.19
N CYS A 48 -6.08 -2.12 7.11
CA CYS A 48 -5.55 -2.99 8.16
C CYS A 48 -5.67 -2.26 9.50
N ILE A 49 -6.26 -2.91 10.50
CA ILE A 49 -6.41 -2.38 11.85
C ILE A 49 -5.78 -3.36 12.82
N ILE A 50 -4.74 -2.94 13.54
CA ILE A 50 -4.02 -3.75 14.53
C ILE A 50 -4.41 -3.31 15.94
N ASP A 51 -4.68 -4.27 16.82
CA ASP A 51 -5.07 -4.11 18.23
C ASP A 51 -6.22 -3.10 18.45
N ARG A 52 -7.10 -2.97 17.44
CA ARG A 52 -8.23 -2.02 17.41
C ARG A 52 -7.81 -0.55 17.59
N LYS A 53 -6.56 -0.22 17.26
CA LYS A 53 -5.98 1.10 17.50
C LYS A 53 -5.19 1.60 16.31
N ASP A 54 -4.23 0.81 15.83
CA ASP A 54 -3.33 1.29 14.79
C ASP A 54 -3.97 1.02 13.42
N ILE A 55 -4.25 2.09 12.68
CA ILE A 55 -4.96 2.07 11.40
C ILE A 55 -3.96 2.27 10.28
N PHE A 56 -4.01 1.37 9.29
CA PHE A 56 -3.20 1.43 8.09
C PHE A 56 -4.11 1.39 6.87
N VAL A 57 -3.85 2.28 5.92
CA VAL A 57 -4.57 2.36 4.65
C VAL A 57 -3.59 2.12 3.51
N ARG A 58 -4.02 1.35 2.52
CA ARG A 58 -3.26 1.09 1.31
C ARG A 58 -3.25 2.33 0.42
N GLY A 59 -2.09 2.65 -0.12
CA GLY A 59 -1.87 3.74 -1.07
C GLY A 59 -0.96 3.31 -2.21
N VAL A 60 -0.83 4.19 -3.20
CA VAL A 60 0.04 3.98 -4.36
C VAL A 60 1.02 5.11 -4.47
N ILE A 61 2.32 4.78 -4.50
CA ILE A 61 3.38 5.71 -4.88
C ILE A 61 3.64 5.54 -6.36
N GLU A 62 3.39 6.58 -7.15
CA GLU A 62 3.70 6.60 -8.59
C GLU A 62 5.04 7.30 -8.87
N ILE A 63 5.99 6.57 -9.47
CA ILE A 63 7.31 7.05 -9.84
C ILE A 63 7.38 7.22 -11.38
N PRO A 64 7.54 8.45 -11.89
CA PRO A 64 7.67 8.69 -13.32
C PRO A 64 8.91 8.01 -13.93
N ILE A 65 8.77 7.39 -15.10
CA ILE A 65 9.89 6.80 -15.84
C ILE A 65 10.39 7.82 -16.86
N ILE A 66 11.65 8.25 -16.71
CA ILE A 66 12.24 9.25 -17.60
C ILE A 66 12.25 8.73 -19.04
N GLY A 67 11.65 9.52 -19.96
CA GLY A 67 11.60 9.20 -21.39
C GLY A 67 10.51 8.18 -21.78
N LYS A 68 9.55 7.90 -20.90
CA LYS A 68 8.37 7.07 -21.20
C LYS A 68 7.11 7.71 -20.62
N ASP A 69 5.97 7.39 -21.22
CA ASP A 69 4.66 7.79 -20.70
C ASP A 69 4.19 6.89 -19.54
N ASP A 70 4.86 5.75 -19.34
CA ASP A 70 4.58 4.81 -18.25
C ASP A 70 5.11 5.31 -16.90
N ARG A 71 4.49 4.83 -15.82
CA ARG A 71 4.90 5.06 -14.43
C ARG A 71 5.14 3.72 -13.73
N PHE A 72 6.16 3.67 -12.89
CA PHE A 72 6.34 2.57 -11.96
C PHE A 72 5.49 2.83 -10.70
N ARG A 73 4.85 1.80 -10.14
CA ARG A 73 3.96 1.92 -8.98
C ARG A 73 4.37 0.98 -7.86
N TRP A 74 4.41 1.53 -6.66
CA TRP A 74 4.43 0.77 -5.41
C TRP A 74 3.07 0.85 -4.73
N GLY A 75 2.40 -0.29 -4.55
CA GLY A 75 1.31 -0.44 -3.60
C GLY A 75 1.88 -0.60 -2.19
N VAL A 76 1.68 0.40 -1.34
CA VAL A 76 2.25 0.47 0.02
C VAL A 76 1.16 0.70 1.04
N TRP A 77 1.51 0.60 2.32
CA TRP A 77 0.64 0.87 3.44
C TRP A 77 1.11 2.11 4.20
N VAL A 78 0.18 2.92 4.67
CA VAL A 78 0.45 4.15 5.41
C VAL A 78 -0.34 4.13 6.71
N SER A 79 0.30 4.43 7.84
CA SER A 79 -0.43 4.61 9.10
C SER A 79 -1.09 5.99 9.13
N VAL A 80 -2.33 6.04 9.61
CA VAL A 80 -3.14 7.25 9.64
C VAL A 80 -3.80 7.44 11.00
N SER A 81 -4.15 8.68 11.34
CA SER A 81 -4.97 8.96 12.51
C SER A 81 -6.42 8.51 12.30
N ASP A 82 -7.16 8.31 13.39
CA ASP A 82 -8.61 8.04 13.35
C ASP A 82 -9.36 9.12 12.54
N GLU A 83 -9.06 10.41 12.76
CA GLU A 83 -9.66 11.52 12.01
C GLU A 83 -9.38 11.43 10.49
N SER A 84 -8.15 11.06 10.13
CA SER A 84 -7.78 10.91 8.72
C SER A 84 -8.49 9.70 8.10
N PHE A 85 -8.58 8.59 8.85
CA PHE A 85 -9.29 7.40 8.43
C PHE A 85 -10.78 7.66 8.21
N ASP A 86 -11.44 8.33 9.16
CA ASP A 86 -12.86 8.68 9.05
C ASP A 86 -13.12 9.51 7.78
N ARG A 87 -12.27 10.49 7.49
CA ARG A 87 -12.36 11.30 6.27
C ARG A 87 -12.07 10.49 5.01
N ILE A 88 -11.12 9.55 5.05
CA ILE A 88 -10.84 8.64 3.92
C ILE A 88 -12.07 7.78 3.62
N VAL A 89 -12.70 7.22 4.65
CA VAL A 89 -13.90 6.39 4.50
C VAL A 89 -15.09 7.22 3.99
N GLU A 90 -15.27 8.44 4.48
CA GLU A 90 -16.31 9.36 3.99
C GLU A 90 -16.15 9.64 2.48
N LEU A 91 -14.91 9.72 2.01
CA LEU A 91 -14.57 10.04 0.63
C LEU A 91 -14.33 8.82 -0.26
N TRP A 92 -14.50 7.60 0.24
CA TRP A 92 -14.06 6.37 -0.44
C TRP A 92 -14.62 6.23 -1.87
N ASP A 93 -15.94 6.46 -2.01
CA ASP A 93 -16.66 6.39 -3.28
C ASP A 93 -17.05 7.79 -3.80
N ALA A 94 -16.53 8.85 -3.19
CA ALA A 94 -16.84 10.21 -3.60
C ALA A 94 -16.18 10.53 -4.96
N PRO A 95 -16.82 11.33 -5.83
CA PRO A 95 -16.13 11.93 -6.96
C PRO A 95 -14.90 12.70 -6.48
N VAL A 96 -13.90 12.83 -7.36
CA VAL A 96 -12.67 13.58 -7.06
C VAL A 96 -13.03 14.98 -6.56
N ILE A 97 -12.64 15.28 -5.33
CA ILE A 97 -12.81 16.60 -4.73
C ILE A 97 -11.54 17.39 -5.03
N GLU A 98 -11.68 18.41 -5.88
CA GLU A 98 -10.59 19.34 -6.15
C GLU A 98 -10.11 20.00 -4.85
N ASN A 99 -8.80 19.97 -4.61
CA ASN A 99 -8.14 20.57 -3.45
C ASN A 99 -8.50 19.94 -2.09
N GLU A 100 -8.98 18.68 -2.04
CA GLU A 100 -9.03 17.94 -0.77
C GLU A 100 -7.61 17.90 -0.14
N PRO A 101 -7.44 18.37 1.11
CA PRO A 101 -6.13 18.40 1.73
C PRO A 101 -5.54 17.00 1.93
N PRO A 102 -4.23 16.82 1.68
CA PRO A 102 -3.57 15.54 1.92
C PRO A 102 -3.70 15.14 3.39
N LYS A 103 -3.85 13.84 3.64
CA LYS A 103 -3.86 13.30 4.99
C LYS A 103 -2.44 12.95 5.41
N PRO A 104 -1.97 13.43 6.57
CA PRO A 104 -0.67 13.02 7.08
C PRO A 104 -0.69 11.53 7.41
N GLY A 105 0.43 10.88 7.16
CA GLY A 105 0.62 9.48 7.51
C GLY A 105 2.08 9.08 7.36
N LEU A 106 2.42 7.91 7.89
CA LEU A 106 3.78 7.37 7.83
C LEU A 106 3.84 6.10 6.99
N LEU A 107 4.84 5.98 6.14
CA LEU A 107 5.05 4.80 5.31
C LEU A 107 5.35 3.57 6.18
N CYS A 108 4.60 2.49 5.99
CA CYS A 108 4.61 1.31 6.85
C CYS A 108 5.17 0.07 6.16
N ASN A 109 5.89 0.24 5.05
CA ASN A 109 6.65 -0.82 4.39
C ASN A 109 8.10 -0.39 4.21
N ASP A 110 9.02 -1.28 4.50
CA ASP A 110 10.44 -1.16 4.18
C ASP A 110 10.70 -1.73 2.77
N LEU A 111 10.93 -0.82 1.83
CA LEU A 111 11.15 -1.15 0.42
C LEU A 111 12.64 -1.36 0.20
N SER A 112 13.04 -2.63 0.08
CA SER A 112 14.45 -3.07 0.05
C SER A 112 15.31 -2.45 -1.07
N GLU A 113 14.68 -1.93 -2.11
CA GLU A 113 15.29 -1.26 -3.25
C GLU A 113 15.73 0.19 -2.94
N TYR A 114 15.33 0.73 -1.80
CA TYR A 114 15.59 2.09 -1.33
C TYR A 114 16.34 2.07 0.01
N PRO A 115 16.93 3.20 0.44
CA PRO A 115 17.28 3.39 1.85
C PRO A 115 16.05 3.16 2.75
N PRO A 116 16.23 2.83 4.04
CA PRO A 116 15.13 2.45 4.92
C PRO A 116 13.92 3.37 4.80
N THR A 117 12.76 2.78 4.46
CA THR A 117 11.55 3.57 4.15
C THR A 117 10.50 3.53 5.24
N LEU A 118 10.69 2.69 6.26
CA LEU A 118 9.76 2.60 7.37
C LEU A 118 9.73 3.92 8.17
N ASN A 119 8.52 4.44 8.39
CA ASN A 119 8.21 5.69 9.07
C ASN A 119 8.61 6.98 8.33
N LEU A 120 8.77 6.92 7.00
CA LEU A 120 8.90 8.13 6.17
C LEU A 120 7.57 8.87 5.98
#